data_AF-A0A7Y2HIS8-F1
#
_entry.id   AF-A0A7Y2HIS8-F1
#
_cell.length_a   1.000
_cell.length_b   1.000
_cell.length_c   1.000
_cell.angle_alpha   90.00
_cell.angle_beta   90.00
_cell.angle_gamma   90.00
#
_symmetry.space_group_name_H-M   'P 1'
#
loop_
_entity.id
_entity.type
_entity.pdbx_description
1 polymer ?
#
loop_
_entity_poly.entity_id
_entity_poly.type
_entity_poly.pdbx_seq_one_letter_code
_entity_poly.pdbx_strand_id
1 'polypeptide(L)'
;MTIDIIPKEFQPEQWESLDEDSLYEMILSRVNELLETDVDLLLSYLYRLDVEEHKITNALSMNAILPANEGIARLILERQKQRMITKKKFKQDPIKGWEF
;
A
#
# COMPACT_ATOMS: atom_id res chain seq x y z
N MET A 1 -20.75 -10.03 -15.38
CA MET A 1 -20.78 -8.77 -14.60
C MET A 1 -20.19 -9.12 -13.25
N THR A 2 -18.87 -9.16 -13.16
CA THR A 2 -18.16 -9.61 -11.95
C THR A 2 -17.90 -8.37 -11.13
N ILE A 3 -18.62 -8.24 -10.02
CA ILE A 3 -18.42 -7.15 -9.06
C ILE A 3 -17.13 -7.52 -8.33
N ASP A 4 -16.04 -6.81 -8.61
CA ASP A 4 -14.81 -6.93 -7.85
C ASP A 4 -15.11 -6.46 -6.41
N ILE A 5 -15.36 -7.43 -5.53
CA ILE A 5 -15.44 -7.21 -4.10
C ILE A 5 -13.99 -7.04 -3.63
N ILE A 6 -13.47 -5.83 -3.77
CA ILE A 6 -12.29 -5.43 -2.98
C ILE A 6 -12.70 -5.60 -1.51
N PRO A 7 -11.96 -6.38 -0.70
CA PRO A 7 -12.23 -6.50 0.72
C PRO A 7 -12.38 -5.10 1.32
N LYS A 8 -13.44 -4.90 2.10
CA LYS A 8 -13.82 -3.60 2.68
C LYS A 8 -12.68 -2.96 3.52
N GLU A 9 -11.71 -3.78 3.90
CA GLU A 9 -10.50 -3.45 4.68
C GLU A 9 -9.44 -2.67 3.89
N PHE A 10 -9.56 -2.60 2.55
CA PHE A 10 -8.61 -1.91 1.67
C PHE A 10 -9.18 -0.60 1.10
N GLN A 11 -10.02 0.10 1.87
CA GLN A 11 -10.49 1.43 1.50
C GLN A 11 -9.46 2.48 1.96
N PRO A 12 -8.85 3.25 1.04
CA PRO A 12 -7.81 4.24 1.39
C PRO A 12 -8.27 5.31 2.39
N GLU A 13 -9.58 5.56 2.46
CA GLU A 13 -10.21 6.57 3.31
C GLU A 13 -10.10 6.25 4.81
N GLN A 14 -10.02 4.97 5.19
CA GLN A 14 -9.89 4.55 6.60
C GLN A 14 -8.45 4.69 7.13
N TRP A 15 -7.47 4.80 6.24
CA TRP A 15 -6.05 4.89 6.63
C TRP A 15 -5.63 6.31 7.02
N GLU A 16 -6.42 7.32 6.68
CA GLU A 16 -6.11 8.72 6.99
C GLU A 16 -6.30 9.07 8.49
N SER A 17 -6.98 8.22 9.27
CA SER A 17 -7.23 8.42 10.71
C SER A 17 -6.43 7.53 11.66
N LEU A 18 -5.62 6.61 11.14
CA LEU A 18 -4.77 5.73 11.94
C LEU A 18 -3.40 6.37 12.15
N ASP A 19 -2.80 6.17 13.32
CA ASP A 19 -1.37 6.46 13.51
C ASP A 19 -0.50 5.49 12.69
N GLU A 20 0.73 5.90 12.41
CA GLU A 20 1.64 5.19 11.49
C GLU A 20 1.95 3.76 11.97
N ASP A 21 2.08 3.56 13.28
CA ASP A 21 2.38 2.25 13.87
C ASP A 21 1.18 1.31 13.71
N SER A 22 -0.04 1.78 14.00
CA SER A 22 -1.26 1.00 13.78
C SER A 22 -1.45 0.61 12.31
N LEU A 23 -1.16 1.54 11.39
CA LEU A 23 -1.22 1.26 9.95
C LEU A 23 -0.17 0.23 9.54
N TYR A 24 1.06 0.34 10.06
CA TYR A 24 2.13 -0.62 9.82
C TYR A 24 1.73 -2.02 10.27
N GLU A 25 1.21 -2.17 11.49
CA GLU A 25 0.79 -3.48 12.03
C GLU A 25 -0.32 -4.13 11.20
N MET A 26 -1.30 -3.33 10.75
CA MET A 26 -2.35 -3.83 9.85
C MET A 26 -1.78 -4.32 8.51
N ILE A 27 -0.86 -3.57 7.92
CA ILE A 27 -0.19 -3.96 6.68
C ILE A 27 0.62 -5.23 6.91
N LEU A 28 1.41 -5.29 7.98
CA LEU A 28 2.27 -6.42 8.32
C LEU A 28 1.47 -7.70 8.49
N SER A 29 0.37 -7.63 9.26
CA SER A 29 -0.53 -8.77 9.47
C SER A 29 -1.09 -9.29 8.14
N ARG A 30 -1.57 -8.39 7.27
CA ARG A 30 -2.14 -8.78 5.98
C ARG A 30 -1.09 -9.34 5.02
N VAL A 31 0.10 -8.76 4.99
CA VAL A 31 1.22 -9.26 4.19
C VAL A 31 1.63 -10.65 4.66
N ASN A 32 1.70 -10.88 5.97
CA ASN A 32 2.03 -12.19 6.52
C ASN A 32 1.03 -13.26 6.07
N GLU A 33 -0.26 -12.97 6.18
CA GLU A 33 -1.33 -13.87 5.72
C GLU A 33 -1.19 -14.19 4.22
N LEU A 34 -0.97 -13.19 3.38
CA LEU A 34 -0.85 -13.41 1.94
C LEU A 34 0.45 -14.13 1.54
N LEU A 35 1.56 -13.91 2.26
CA LEU A 35 2.78 -14.68 2.03
C LEU A 35 2.59 -16.16 2.32
N GLU A 36 1.75 -16.50 3.31
CA GLU A 36 1.45 -17.89 3.67
C GLU A 36 0.37 -18.53 2.78
N THR A 37 -0.57 -17.73 2.27
CA THR A 37 -1.78 -18.24 1.61
C THR A 37 -1.83 -18.01 0.10
N ASP A 38 -1.40 -16.85 -0.39
CA ASP A 38 -1.53 -16.44 -1.79
C ASP A 38 -0.52 -15.32 -2.15
N VAL A 39 0.70 -15.74 -2.49
CA VAL A 39 1.79 -14.83 -2.86
C VAL A 39 1.49 -14.11 -4.19
N ASP A 40 0.80 -14.76 -5.13
CA ASP A 40 0.44 -14.14 -6.41
C ASP A 40 -0.49 -12.95 -6.21
N LEU A 41 -1.47 -13.08 -5.29
CA LEU A 41 -2.35 -11.98 -4.91
C LEU A 41 -1.57 -10.84 -4.25
N LEU A 42 -0.62 -11.13 -3.35
CA LEU A 42 0.25 -10.12 -2.76
C LEU A 42 1.01 -9.33 -3.83
N LEU A 43 1.68 -10.02 -4.75
CA LEU A 43 2.43 -9.39 -5.84
C LEU A 43 1.52 -8.51 -6.71
N SER A 44 0.31 -8.99 -7.03
CA SER A 44 -0.68 -8.21 -7.79
C SER A 44 -1.03 -6.89 -7.11
N TYR A 45 -1.11 -6.86 -5.77
CA TYR A 45 -1.36 -5.64 -5.01
C TYR A 45 -0.15 -4.71 -5.01
N LEU A 46 1.07 -5.25 -4.87
CA LEU A 46 2.30 -4.45 -4.91
C LEU A 46 2.46 -3.72 -6.25
N TYR A 47 2.17 -4.38 -7.37
CA TYR A 47 2.19 -3.72 -8.69
C TYR A 47 1.12 -2.63 -8.82
N ARG A 48 -0.09 -2.84 -8.29
CA ARG A 48 -1.14 -1.79 -8.26
C ARG A 48 -0.79 -0.60 -7.38
N LEU A 49 0.09 -0.80 -6.39
CA LEU A 49 0.64 0.25 -5.54
C LEU A 49 1.88 0.93 -6.16
N ASP A 50 2.26 0.55 -7.38
CA ASP A 50 3.43 1.05 -8.11
C ASP A 50 4.78 0.70 -7.42
N VAL A 51 4.82 -0.37 -6.61
CA VAL A 51 6.08 -0.80 -5.98
C VAL A 51 7.04 -1.34 -7.03
N GLU A 52 8.26 -0.81 -7.07
CA GLU A 52 9.28 -1.22 -8.05
C GLU A 52 9.75 -2.67 -7.82
N GLU A 53 9.79 -3.46 -8.90
CA GLU A 53 10.13 -4.89 -8.88
C GLU A 53 11.40 -5.21 -8.09
N HIS A 54 12.50 -4.47 -8.34
CA HIS A 54 13.77 -4.73 -7.68
C HIS A 54 13.70 -4.57 -6.15
N LYS A 55 12.79 -3.74 -5.63
CA LYS A 55 12.56 -3.57 -4.19
C LYS A 55 11.81 -4.78 -3.62
N ILE A 56 10.83 -5.29 -4.38
CA ILE A 56 10.11 -6.52 -4.04
C ILE A 56 11.08 -7.70 -3.99
N THR A 57 11.88 -7.90 -5.04
CA THR A 57 12.86 -9.00 -5.10
C THR A 57 13.87 -8.91 -3.96
N ASN A 58 14.33 -7.71 -3.60
CA ASN A 58 15.24 -7.52 -2.48
C ASN A 58 14.57 -7.89 -1.15
N ALA A 59 13.34 -7.44 -0.91
CA ALA A 59 12.58 -7.75 0.30
C ALA A 59 12.27 -9.24 0.45
N LEU A 60 12.05 -9.95 -0.67
CA LEU A 60 11.81 -11.40 -0.67
C LEU A 60 13.10 -12.24 -0.68
N SER A 61 14.28 -11.60 -0.72
CA SER A 61 15.55 -12.32 -0.79
C SER A 61 15.85 -13.06 0.51
N MET A 62 16.39 -14.27 0.41
CA MET A 62 16.88 -15.03 1.59
C MET A 62 18.01 -14.31 2.34
N ASN A 63 18.72 -13.40 1.67
CA ASN A 63 19.81 -12.61 2.26
C ASN A 63 19.33 -11.22 2.73
N ALA A 64 18.02 -10.96 2.72
CA ALA A 64 17.47 -9.72 3.23
C ALA A 64 17.77 -9.59 4.73
N ILE A 65 18.04 -8.36 5.17
CA ILE A 65 18.28 -8.06 6.60
C ILE A 65 17.02 -8.27 7.42
N LEU A 66 15.86 -7.94 6.83
CA LEU A 66 14.56 -8.08 7.45
C LEU A 66 13.84 -9.31 6.92
N PRO A 67 12.94 -9.91 7.72
CA PRO A 67 11.96 -10.85 7.23
C PRO A 67 11.17 -10.30 6.04
N ALA A 68 10.77 -11.18 5.12
CA ALA A 68 10.06 -10.80 3.89
C ALA A 68 8.78 -10.02 4.15
N ASN A 69 7.98 -10.44 5.14
CA ASN A 69 6.76 -9.76 5.55
C ASN A 69 7.03 -8.31 6.01
N GLU A 70 8.03 -8.09 6.85
CA GLU A 70 8.44 -6.75 7.32
C GLU A 70 8.98 -5.89 6.17
N GLY A 71 9.84 -6.45 5.32
CA GLY A 71 10.39 -5.75 4.16
C GLY A 71 9.29 -5.25 3.23
N ILE A 72 8.33 -6.12 2.89
CA ILE A 72 7.19 -5.77 2.05
C ILE A 72 6.25 -4.78 2.74
N ALA A 73 5.96 -4.96 4.03
CA ALA A 73 5.10 -4.06 4.79
C ALA A 73 5.64 -2.61 4.79
N ARG A 74 6.95 -2.45 4.96
CA ARG A 74 7.63 -1.15 4.87
C ARG A 74 7.50 -0.52 3.49
N LEU A 75 7.65 -1.31 2.41
CA LEU A 75 7.46 -0.80 1.05
C LEU A 75 6.04 -0.28 0.82
N ILE A 76 5.02 -1.00 1.29
CA ILE A 76 3.63 -0.59 1.19
C ILE A 76 3.39 0.69 1.98
N LEU A 77 3.85 0.76 3.24
CA LEU A 77 3.68 1.92 4.11
C LEU A 77 4.28 3.19 3.48
N GLU A 78 5.51 3.09 2.96
CA GLU A 78 6.18 4.20 2.29
C GLU A 78 5.41 4.69 1.06
N ARG A 79 4.79 3.79 0.29
CA ARG A 79 3.92 4.19 -0.83
C ARG A 79 2.64 4.89 -0.37
N GLN A 80 2.04 4.46 0.74
CA GLN A 80 0.89 5.18 1.30
C GLN A 80 1.26 6.60 1.74
N LYS A 81 2.42 6.76 2.39
CA LYS A 81 2.93 8.07 2.80
C LYS A 81 3.16 8.98 1.58
N GLN A 82 3.79 8.46 0.53
CA GLN A 82 3.99 9.20 -0.72
C GLN A 82 2.67 9.63 -1.37
N ARG A 83 1.65 8.77 -1.37
CA ARG A 83 0.31 9.12 -1.88
C ARG A 83 -0.34 10.24 -1.06
N MET A 84 -0.28 10.15 0.26
CA MET A 84 -0.82 11.19 1.15
C MET A 84 -0.11 12.54 0.94
N ILE A 85 1.22 12.54 0.82
CA ILE A 85 2.01 13.74 0.54
C ILE A 85 1.64 14.33 -0.83
N THR A 86 1.53 13.50 -1.86
CA THR A 86 1.17 13.92 -3.22
C THR A 86 -0.23 14.54 -3.24
N LYS A 87 -1.21 13.91 -2.59
CA LYS A 87 -2.59 14.43 -2.45
C LYS A 87 -2.61 15.78 -1.73
N LYS A 88 -1.80 15.96 -0.69
CA LYS A 88 -1.67 17.27 0.01
C LYS A 88 -0.98 18.32 -0.86
N LYS A 89 0.08 17.95 -1.58
CA LYS A 89 0.90 18.86 -2.40
C LYS A 89 0.18 19.37 -3.64
N PHE A 90 -0.68 18.53 -4.23
CA PHE A 90 -1.41 18.85 -5.46
C PHE A 90 -2.91 19.06 -5.22
N LYS A 91 -3.31 19.53 -4.03
CA LYS A 91 -4.63 20.16 -3.88
C LYS A 91 -4.69 21.34 -4.86
N GLN A 92 -5.31 21.10 -6.00
CA GLN A 92 -5.61 22.15 -6.96
C GLN A 92 -6.61 23.07 -6.27
N ASP A 93 -6.23 24.33 -6.10
CA ASP A 93 -7.23 25.35 -5.84
C ASP A 93 -8.26 25.29 -6.98
N PRO A 94 -9.56 25.41 -6.67
CA PRO A 94 -10.59 25.45 -7.70
C PRO A 94 -10.18 26.49 -8.76
N ILE A 95 -10.23 26.08 -10.02
CA ILE A 95 -9.86 26.96 -11.14
C ILE A 95 -10.77 28.19 -11.08
N LYS A 96 -10.19 29.35 -10.81
CA LYS A 96 -10.91 30.61 -10.69
C LYS A 96 -11.64 30.90 -12.02
N GLY A 97 -12.97 30.78 -12.03
CA GLY A 97 -13.82 30.96 -13.22
C GLY A 97 -14.56 29.71 -13.72
N TRP A 98 -14.45 28.57 -13.01
CA TRP A 98 -15.28 27.37 -13.24
C TRP A 98 -16.35 27.23 -12.13
N GLU A 99 -17.10 28.31 -11.87
CA GLU A 99 -18.34 28.24 -11.09
C GLU A 99 -19.49 28.17 -12.10
N PHE A 100 -20.07 26.97 -12.28
CA PHE A 100 -21.34 26.77 -12.98
C PHE A 100 -22.38 26.25 -12.00
#